data_AF-A0A4Q3VPM2-F1
#
_entry.id   AF-A0A4Q3VPM2-F1
#
_cell.length_a   1.000
_cell.length_b   1.000
_cell.length_c   1.000
_cell.angle_alpha   90.00
_cell.angle_beta   90.00
_cell.angle_gamma   90.00
#
_symmetry.space_group_name_H-M   'P 1'
#
loop_
_entity.id
_entity.type
_entity.pdbx_description
1 polymer ?
#
loop_
_entity_poly.entity_id
_entity_poly.type
_entity_poly.pdbx_seq_one_letter_code
_entity_poly.pdbx_strand_id
1 'polypeptide(L)'
;MMRRLIILLISFMPALHLSAQALEKSLLWKISGNGLPKPSYIYGTVHAACEVSLEPGTNNAIGQTDRLYLELDMDDPNMQSTLMAGMNMKDGKTMQQLVSPEDFTIAEIGWIGEKANRAVSTDFWERPTPKRASNNGHAPREVWDLVKAACKRADISLSEMARRAGEHVPAEGYNPHT
;
A
#
# COMPACT_ATOMS: atom_id res chain seq x y z
N MET A 1 11.24 42.60 46.39
CA MET A 1 11.62 42.75 44.96
C MET A 1 11.86 41.41 44.26
N MET A 2 12.62 40.48 44.85
CA MET A 2 12.99 39.18 44.23
C MET A 2 11.81 38.27 43.82
N ARG A 3 10.71 38.26 44.59
CA ARG A 3 9.50 37.47 44.25
C ARG A 3 8.79 37.92 42.96
N ARG A 4 8.91 39.20 42.58
CA ARG A 4 8.34 39.73 41.33
C ARG A 4 9.21 39.42 40.12
N LEU A 5 10.53 39.26 40.30
CA LEU A 5 11.44 38.83 39.24
C LEU A 5 11.25 37.35 38.86
N ILE A 6 10.96 36.47 39.82
CA ILE A 6 10.74 35.04 39.55
C ILE A 6 9.48 34.83 38.69
N ILE A 7 8.40 35.57 38.98
CA ILE A 7 7.16 35.50 38.20
C ILE A 7 7.37 36.01 36.76
N LEU A 8 8.21 37.03 36.59
CA LEU A 8 8.56 37.58 35.28
C LEU A 8 9.43 36.61 34.45
N LEU A 9 10.32 35.86 35.10
CA LEU A 9 11.16 34.83 34.47
C LEU A 9 10.37 33.58 34.04
N ILE A 10 9.36 33.18 34.81
CA ILE A 10 8.47 32.06 34.45
C ILE A 10 7.49 32.48 33.35
N SER A 11 7.05 33.74 33.34
CA SER A 11 6.19 34.29 32.29
C SER A 11 6.89 34.49 30.94
N PHE A 12 8.23 34.50 30.91
CA PHE A 12 9.03 34.63 29.69
C PHE A 12 9.58 33.29 29.19
N MET A 13 9.12 32.15 29.75
CA MET A 13 9.42 30.84 29.20
C MET A 13 8.47 30.63 28.01
N PRO A 14 8.92 30.72 26.75
CA PRO A 14 8.04 30.46 25.63
C PRO A 14 7.62 29.00 25.74
N ALA A 15 6.31 28.75 25.67
CA ALA A 15 5.79 27.42 25.48
C ALA A 15 6.45 26.86 24.23
N LEU A 16 7.44 25.99 24.43
CA LEU A 16 8.01 25.16 23.38
C LEU A 16 6.88 24.21 22.97
N HIS A 17 6.03 24.68 22.07
CA HIS A 17 5.14 23.84 21.32
C HIS A 17 6.05 22.91 20.52
N LEU A 18 6.30 21.70 21.06
CA LEU A 18 6.74 20.56 20.27
C LEU A 18 5.61 20.29 19.26
N SER A 19 5.59 21.04 18.16
CA SER A 19 4.89 20.59 16.98
C SER A 19 5.66 19.38 16.50
N ALA A 20 5.08 18.20 16.69
CA ALA A 20 5.49 17.04 15.90
C ALA A 20 5.40 17.48 14.45
N GLN A 21 6.55 17.56 13.76
CA GLN A 21 6.56 17.99 12.37
C GLN A 21 5.67 17.05 11.57
N ALA A 22 4.76 17.62 10.77
CA ALA A 22 3.98 16.86 9.83
C ALA A 22 4.98 16.10 8.94
N LEU A 23 4.97 14.78 9.07
CA LEU A 23 5.96 13.94 8.44
C LEU A 23 5.52 13.71 7.00
N GLU A 24 6.37 14.09 6.06
CA GLU A 24 6.19 13.80 4.63
C GLU A 24 5.96 12.31 4.42
N LYS A 25 5.07 11.96 3.48
CA LYS A 25 4.80 10.55 3.14
C LYS A 25 6.02 9.97 2.43
N SER A 26 6.84 9.20 3.15
CA SER A 26 8.03 8.54 2.62
C SER A 26 7.98 7.03 2.85
N LEU A 27 8.48 6.28 1.87
CA LEU A 27 8.75 4.84 2.02
C LEU A 27 10.09 4.58 2.70
N LEU A 28 11.04 5.53 2.66
CA LEU A 28 12.37 5.41 3.23
C LEU A 28 12.49 6.19 4.55
N TRP A 29 12.98 5.51 5.57
CA TRP A 29 13.19 6.03 6.92
C TRP A 29 14.62 5.84 7.37
N LYS A 30 15.26 6.92 7.83
CA LYS A 30 16.60 6.87 8.43
C LYS A 30 16.50 6.77 9.95
N ILE A 31 17.21 5.80 10.52
CA ILE A 31 17.35 5.57 11.95
C ILE A 31 18.79 5.92 12.36
N SER A 32 18.94 6.81 13.33
CA SER A 32 20.25 7.23 13.84
C SER A 32 20.16 7.61 15.32
N GLY A 33 21.30 7.63 16.02
CA GLY A 33 21.36 7.91 17.46
C GLY A 33 21.33 6.65 18.32
N ASN A 34 20.99 6.78 19.61
CA ASN A 34 20.94 5.66 20.58
C ASN A 34 22.21 4.77 20.59
N GLY A 35 23.39 5.36 20.42
CA GLY A 35 24.66 4.63 20.38
C GLY A 35 24.96 3.91 19.06
N LEU A 36 24.13 4.06 18.02
CA LEU A 36 24.41 3.52 16.69
C LEU A 36 25.64 4.21 16.08
N PRO A 37 26.69 3.46 15.69
CA PRO A 37 27.90 4.03 15.10
C PRO A 37 27.70 4.51 13.64
N LYS A 38 26.69 3.96 12.95
CA LYS A 38 26.26 4.34 11.59
C LYS A 38 24.73 4.36 11.55
N PRO A 39 24.12 5.18 10.66
CA PRO A 39 22.68 5.14 10.47
C PRO A 39 22.23 3.79 9.89
N SER A 40 21.00 3.41 10.19
CA SER A 40 20.28 2.30 9.54
C SER A 40 19.10 2.86 8.75
N TYR A 41 18.60 2.11 7.78
CA TYR A 41 17.48 2.53 6.96
C TYR A 41 16.39 1.45 6.96
N ILE A 42 15.13 1.88 7.05
CA ILE A 42 13.97 1.01 6.82
C ILE A 42 13.27 1.54 5.58
N TYR A 43 13.06 0.64 4.62
CA TYR A 43 12.25 0.90 3.45
C TYR A 43 10.94 0.11 3.58
N GLY A 44 9.87 0.61 2.96
CA GLY A 44 8.60 -0.11 2.87
C GLY A 44 8.70 -1.42 2.08
N THR A 45 7.56 -2.03 1.77
CA THR A 45 7.53 -3.27 0.99
C THR A 45 7.76 -2.97 -0.49
N VAL A 46 8.41 -3.90 -1.18
CA VAL A 46 8.61 -3.84 -2.63
C VAL A 46 8.08 -5.11 -3.28
N HIS A 47 7.37 -4.98 -4.40
CA HIS A 47 6.81 -6.13 -5.10
C HIS A 47 7.92 -6.79 -5.94
N ALA A 48 8.14 -8.09 -5.73
CA ALA A 48 9.19 -8.84 -6.42
C ALA A 48 9.00 -8.96 -7.95
N ALA A 49 7.77 -8.84 -8.44
CA ALA A 49 7.41 -9.03 -9.85
C ALA A 49 7.27 -7.72 -10.65
N CYS A 50 7.62 -6.58 -10.07
CA CYS A 50 7.48 -5.26 -10.71
C CYS A 50 8.85 -4.72 -11.12
N GLU A 51 8.90 -3.93 -12.19
CA GLU A 51 10.04 -3.05 -12.44
C GLU A 51 10.09 -1.98 -11.34
N VAL A 52 11.05 -2.10 -10.43
CA VAL A 52 11.19 -1.16 -9.32
C VAL A 52 12.16 -0.06 -9.73
N SER A 53 11.64 1.14 -9.97
CA SER A 53 12.44 2.36 -10.02
C SER A 53 12.50 2.98 -8.63
N LEU A 54 13.68 2.93 -8.00
CA LEU A 54 13.91 3.54 -6.68
C LEU A 54 14.32 5.00 -6.84
N GLU A 55 13.71 5.87 -6.04
CA GLU A 55 14.09 7.28 -5.94
C GLU A 55 15.59 7.45 -5.61
N PRO A 56 16.28 8.50 -6.10
CA PRO A 56 17.71 8.70 -5.89
C PRO A 56 18.13 8.67 -4.42
N GLY A 57 17.28 9.16 -3.51
CA GLY A 57 17.54 9.10 -2.06
C GLY A 57 17.60 7.67 -1.52
N THR A 58 16.76 6.77 -2.04
CA THR A 58 16.76 5.35 -1.68
C THR A 58 18.00 4.67 -2.24
N ASN A 59 18.37 4.94 -3.49
CA ASN A 59 19.61 4.40 -4.06
C ASN A 59 20.84 4.86 -3.29
N ASN A 60 20.88 6.10 -2.83
CA ASN A 60 21.97 6.60 -1.98
C ASN A 60 22.02 5.87 -0.63
N ALA A 61 20.88 5.67 0.02
CA ALA A 61 20.80 4.95 1.29
C ALA A 61 21.24 3.49 1.15
N ILE A 62 20.86 2.81 0.06
CA ILE A 62 21.32 1.46 -0.27
C ILE A 62 22.84 1.46 -0.45
N GLY A 63 23.40 2.42 -1.21
CA GLY A 63 24.85 2.53 -1.43
C GLY A 63 25.69 2.82 -0.19
N GLN A 64 25.09 3.34 0.89
CA GLN A 64 25.75 3.57 2.18
C GLN A 64 25.57 2.40 3.17
N THR A 65 24.78 1.40 2.80
CA THR A 65 24.37 0.31 3.69
C THR A 65 25.37 -0.84 3.58
N ASP A 66 26.00 -1.21 4.70
CA ASP A 66 26.96 -2.31 4.73
C ASP A 66 26.28 -3.71 4.65
N ARG A 67 25.01 -3.80 5.09
CA ARG A 67 24.22 -5.05 5.12
C ARG A 67 22.76 -4.78 4.80
N LEU A 68 22.23 -5.52 3.83
CA LEU A 68 20.84 -5.47 3.40
C LEU A 68 20.07 -6.69 3.95
N TYR A 69 18.90 -6.45 4.53
CA TYR A 69 17.96 -7.51 4.92
C TYR A 69 16.67 -7.32 4.13
N LEU A 70 16.20 -8.39 3.52
CA LEU A 70 15.00 -8.42 2.69
C LEU A 70 13.95 -9.36 3.29
N GLU A 71 12.71 -9.25 2.82
CA GLU A 71 11.62 -10.15 3.21
C GLU A 71 11.87 -11.60 2.77
N LEU A 72 12.62 -11.76 1.68
CA LEU A 72 13.02 -13.05 1.12
C LEU A 72 14.53 -13.21 1.27
N ASP A 73 14.95 -14.39 1.70
CA ASP A 73 16.35 -14.80 1.66
C ASP A 73 16.71 -15.15 0.22
N MET A 74 17.34 -14.21 -0.48
CA MET A 74 17.76 -14.38 -1.87
C MET A 74 19.01 -15.24 -2.00
N ASP A 75 19.72 -15.49 -0.90
CA ASP A 75 20.93 -16.31 -0.86
C ASP A 75 20.61 -17.79 -0.53
N ASP A 76 19.35 -18.11 -0.20
CA ASP A 76 18.91 -19.50 0.02
C ASP A 76 18.92 -20.29 -1.30
N PRO A 77 19.75 -21.36 -1.42
CA PRO A 77 19.76 -22.19 -2.63
C PRO A 77 18.41 -22.86 -2.93
N ASN A 78 17.51 -22.95 -1.94
CA ASN A 78 16.16 -23.49 -2.10
C ASN A 78 15.11 -22.42 -2.42
N MET A 79 15.46 -21.13 -2.49
CA MET A 79 14.52 -20.01 -2.69
C MET A 79 13.54 -20.27 -3.85
N GLN A 80 14.06 -20.68 -5.00
CA GLN A 80 13.24 -20.97 -6.18
C GLN A 80 12.25 -22.12 -5.93
N SER A 81 12.69 -23.19 -5.27
CA SER A 81 11.83 -24.34 -4.96
C SER A 81 10.73 -23.99 -3.96
N THR A 82 11.06 -23.19 -2.95
CA THR A 82 10.11 -22.70 -1.94
C THR A 82 9.07 -21.79 -2.57
N LEU A 83 9.49 -20.87 -3.46
CA LEU A 83 8.56 -20.03 -4.21
C LEU A 83 7.64 -20.86 -5.10
N MET A 84 8.17 -21.80 -5.88
CA MET A 84 7.36 -22.70 -6.73
C MET A 84 6.37 -23.53 -5.91
N ALA A 85 6.77 -24.01 -4.73
CA ALA A 85 5.89 -24.74 -3.82
C ALA A 85 4.76 -23.85 -3.25
N GLY A 86 5.02 -22.56 -3.10
CA GLY A 86 4.04 -21.56 -2.64
C GLY A 86 3.17 -20.94 -3.74
N MET A 87 3.47 -21.19 -5.02
CA MET A 87 2.72 -20.60 -6.14
C MET A 87 1.27 -21.11 -6.23
N ASN A 88 1.03 -22.36 -5.85
CA ASN A 88 -0.29 -22.98 -5.90
C ASN A 88 -0.87 -23.10 -4.49
N MET A 89 -2.19 -22.96 -4.37
CA MET A 89 -2.85 -23.28 -3.11
C MET A 89 -2.75 -24.79 -2.82
N LYS A 90 -2.78 -25.13 -1.53
CA LYS A 90 -2.74 -26.53 -1.08
C LYS A 90 -3.88 -27.34 -1.71
N ASP A 91 -3.58 -28.60 -2.00
CA ASP A 91 -4.53 -29.59 -2.52
C ASP A 91 -5.17 -29.21 -3.86
N GLY A 92 -4.50 -28.35 -4.65
CA GLY A 92 -5.02 -27.89 -5.94
C GLY A 92 -6.31 -27.08 -5.82
N LYS A 93 -6.63 -26.59 -4.60
CA LYS A 93 -7.80 -25.75 -4.39
C LYS A 93 -7.67 -24.47 -5.21
N THR A 94 -8.80 -23.94 -5.64
CA THR A 94 -8.85 -22.64 -6.31
C THR A 94 -9.65 -21.66 -5.46
N MET A 95 -9.45 -20.35 -5.63
CA MET A 95 -10.19 -19.35 -4.86
C MET A 95 -11.70 -19.50 -5.07
N GLN A 96 -12.14 -19.87 -6.27
CA GLN A 96 -13.54 -20.19 -6.63
C GLN A 96 -14.18 -21.21 -5.67
N GLN A 97 -13.39 -22.15 -5.16
CA GLN A 97 -13.87 -23.22 -4.29
C GLN A 97 -13.94 -22.81 -2.82
N LEU A 98 -13.38 -21.65 -2.46
CA LEU A 98 -13.27 -21.17 -1.07
C LEU A 98 -14.17 -19.98 -0.76
N VAL A 99 -14.76 -19.35 -1.77
CA VAL A 99 -15.64 -18.18 -1.60
C VAL A 99 -16.95 -18.37 -2.35
N SER A 100 -17.99 -17.64 -1.95
CA SER A 100 -19.26 -17.62 -2.68
C SER A 100 -19.08 -17.04 -4.09
N PRO A 101 -19.93 -17.35 -5.08
CA PRO A 101 -19.86 -16.74 -6.41
C PRO A 101 -19.88 -15.20 -6.38
N GLU A 102 -20.66 -14.60 -5.47
CA GLU A 102 -20.69 -13.16 -5.27
C GLU A 102 -19.35 -12.61 -4.75
N ASP A 103 -18.75 -13.28 -3.75
CA ASP A 103 -17.45 -12.89 -3.19
C ASP A 103 -16.28 -13.23 -4.13
N PHE A 104 -16.44 -14.25 -4.98
CA PHE A 104 -15.47 -14.63 -6.01
C PHE A 104 -15.32 -13.52 -7.04
N THR A 105 -16.43 -12.91 -7.44
CA THR A 105 -16.44 -11.76 -8.34
C THR A 105 -15.65 -10.61 -7.71
N ILE A 106 -15.80 -10.36 -6.41
CA ILE A 106 -15.04 -9.33 -5.68
C ILE A 106 -13.55 -9.70 -5.58
N ALA A 107 -13.23 -10.97 -5.36
CA ALA A 107 -11.86 -11.49 -5.27
C ALA A 107 -11.11 -11.45 -6.61
N GLU A 108 -11.77 -11.71 -7.75
CA GLU A 108 -11.16 -11.65 -9.08
C GLU A 108 -10.93 -10.22 -9.59
N ILE A 109 -11.78 -9.27 -9.19
CA ILE A 109 -11.53 -7.85 -9.49
C ILE A 109 -10.46 -7.28 -8.52
N GLY A 110 -10.08 -8.04 -7.48
CA GLY A 110 -9.07 -7.66 -6.50
C GLY A 110 -9.35 -6.31 -5.86
N TRP A 111 -8.30 -5.50 -5.72
CA TRP A 111 -8.36 -4.13 -5.18
C TRP A 111 -9.41 -3.24 -5.88
N ILE A 112 -9.62 -3.42 -7.20
CA ILE A 112 -10.59 -2.62 -7.98
C ILE A 112 -12.03 -3.03 -7.63
N GLY A 113 -12.27 -4.30 -7.30
CA GLY A 113 -13.59 -4.81 -6.88
C GLY A 113 -14.01 -4.26 -5.53
N GLU A 114 -13.09 -4.29 -4.57
CA GLU A 114 -13.29 -3.72 -3.24
C GLU A 114 -13.66 -2.24 -3.32
N LYS A 115 -12.94 -1.48 -4.16
CA LYS A 115 -13.17 -0.04 -4.31
C LYS A 115 -14.40 0.31 -5.16
N ALA A 116 -14.69 -0.45 -6.20
CA ALA A 116 -15.93 -0.29 -6.96
C ALA A 116 -17.15 -0.48 -6.05
N ASN A 117 -17.12 -1.46 -5.15
CA ASN A 117 -18.22 -1.71 -4.21
C ASN A 117 -18.46 -0.55 -3.24
N ARG A 118 -17.40 0.17 -2.83
CA ARG A 118 -17.51 1.40 -2.02
C ARG A 118 -18.27 2.52 -2.73
N ALA A 119 -18.24 2.54 -4.07
CA ALA A 119 -18.87 3.58 -4.87
C ALA A 119 -20.34 3.32 -5.22
N VAL A 120 -20.82 2.06 -5.12
CA VAL A 120 -22.16 1.67 -5.56
C VAL A 120 -23.05 0.98 -4.51
N SER A 121 -22.52 0.60 -3.35
CA SER A 121 -23.30 -0.06 -2.29
C SER A 121 -23.53 0.86 -1.08
N THR A 122 -24.78 1.13 -0.73
CA THR A 122 -25.15 1.89 0.49
C THR A 122 -24.87 1.14 1.79
N ASP A 123 -24.73 -0.19 1.71
CA ASP A 123 -24.69 -1.06 2.89
C ASP A 123 -23.26 -1.57 3.18
N PHE A 124 -22.25 -0.93 2.55
CA PHE A 124 -20.85 -1.36 2.60
C PHE A 124 -20.28 -1.43 4.03
N TRP A 125 -20.68 -0.49 4.90
CA TRP A 125 -20.18 -0.42 6.28
C TRP A 125 -20.72 -1.53 7.20
N GLU A 126 -21.73 -2.28 6.76
CA GLU A 126 -22.38 -3.32 7.57
C GLU A 126 -21.90 -4.73 7.23
N ARG A 127 -21.15 -4.91 6.13
CA ARG A 127 -20.60 -6.22 5.74
C ARG A 127 -19.19 -6.43 6.34
N PRO A 128 -18.92 -7.59 6.96
CA PRO A 128 -17.56 -7.95 7.33
C PRO A 128 -16.71 -8.05 6.06
N THR A 129 -15.61 -7.31 6.01
CA THR A 129 -14.70 -7.33 4.86
C THR A 129 -14.03 -8.69 4.77
N PRO A 130 -14.03 -9.35 3.59
CA PRO A 130 -13.30 -10.60 3.42
C PRO A 130 -11.80 -10.35 3.65
N LYS A 131 -11.11 -11.37 4.16
CA LYS A 131 -9.65 -11.32 4.38
C LYS A 131 -8.96 -10.99 3.05
N ARG A 132 -8.15 -9.91 3.04
CA ARG A 132 -7.32 -9.52 1.90
C ARG A 132 -6.51 -10.71 1.38
N ALA A 133 -6.72 -11.08 0.12
CA ALA A 133 -5.83 -11.95 -0.63
C ALA A 133 -5.02 -11.11 -1.62
N SER A 134 -3.76 -11.49 -1.80
CA SER A 134 -2.64 -10.74 -2.44
C SER A 134 -2.91 -10.14 -3.84
N ASN A 135 -2.14 -9.09 -4.16
CA ASN A 135 -2.19 -8.24 -5.37
C ASN A 135 -1.58 -8.86 -6.65
N ASN A 136 -1.67 -10.18 -6.86
CA ASN A 136 -1.06 -10.81 -8.03
C ASN A 136 -2.09 -11.12 -9.12
N GLY A 137 -2.31 -10.19 -10.05
CA GLY A 137 -2.96 -10.52 -11.31
C GLY A 137 -3.71 -9.37 -11.98
N HIS A 138 -3.53 -9.28 -13.30
CA HIS A 138 -4.48 -8.62 -14.17
C HIS A 138 -5.87 -9.23 -13.96
N ALA A 139 -6.88 -8.41 -13.72
CA ALA A 139 -8.26 -8.91 -13.73
C ALA A 139 -8.56 -9.56 -15.10
N PRO A 140 -9.22 -10.75 -15.13
CA PRO A 140 -9.60 -11.43 -16.37
C PRO A 140 -10.40 -10.54 -17.35
N ARG A 141 -10.44 -10.87 -18.63
CA ARG A 141 -11.16 -10.07 -19.65
C ARG A 141 -12.65 -9.96 -19.32
N GLU A 142 -13.21 -11.04 -18.81
CA GLU A 142 -14.60 -11.18 -18.39
C GLU A 142 -14.94 -10.17 -17.28
N VAL A 143 -14.00 -9.96 -16.36
CA VAL A 143 -14.11 -8.95 -15.31
C VAL A 143 -14.10 -7.54 -15.89
N TRP A 144 -13.22 -7.26 -16.85
CA TRP A 144 -13.19 -5.96 -17.52
C TRP A 144 -14.47 -5.67 -18.31
N ASP A 145 -15.09 -6.69 -18.89
CA ASP A 145 -16.36 -6.55 -19.57
C ASP A 145 -17.50 -6.21 -18.60
N LEU A 146 -17.50 -6.80 -17.40
CA LEU A 146 -18.42 -6.45 -16.33
C LEU A 146 -18.24 -5.00 -15.86
N VAL A 147 -16.99 -4.56 -15.63
CA VAL A 147 -16.68 -3.18 -15.23
C VAL A 147 -17.13 -2.18 -16.30
N LYS A 148 -16.82 -2.44 -17.58
CA LYS A 148 -17.27 -1.60 -18.70
C LYS A 148 -18.80 -1.56 -18.82
N ALA A 149 -19.46 -2.70 -18.62
CA ALA A 149 -20.92 -2.76 -18.61
C ALA A 149 -21.52 -1.96 -17.45
N ALA A 150 -20.90 -1.99 -16.27
CA ALA A 150 -21.32 -1.19 -15.12
C ALA A 150 -21.14 0.32 -15.37
N CYS A 151 -19.98 0.74 -15.90
CA CYS A 151 -19.74 2.12 -16.34
C CYS A 151 -20.82 2.59 -17.33
N LYS A 152 -21.14 1.76 -18.33
CA LYS A 152 -22.16 2.06 -19.33
C LYS A 152 -23.55 2.18 -18.71
N ARG A 153 -23.91 1.31 -17.77
CA ARG A 153 -25.21 1.39 -17.06
C ARG A 153 -25.32 2.64 -16.20
N ALA A 154 -24.22 3.04 -15.58
CA ALA A 154 -24.16 4.22 -14.72
C ALA A 154 -23.89 5.53 -15.48
N ASP A 155 -23.73 5.48 -16.79
CA ASP A 155 -23.37 6.61 -17.67
C ASP A 155 -22.13 7.39 -17.18
N ILE A 156 -21.11 6.65 -16.73
CA ILE A 156 -19.85 7.22 -16.27
C ILE A 156 -18.67 6.62 -17.02
N SER A 157 -17.59 7.39 -17.16
CA SER A 157 -16.34 6.90 -17.71
C SER A 157 -15.62 5.97 -16.72
N LEU A 158 -14.70 5.14 -17.23
CA LEU A 158 -13.84 4.32 -16.39
C LEU A 158 -12.99 5.18 -15.45
N SER A 159 -12.47 6.31 -15.94
CA SER A 159 -11.76 7.31 -15.16
C SER A 159 -12.60 7.86 -14.01
N GLU A 160 -13.88 8.13 -14.26
CA GLU A 160 -14.79 8.63 -13.22
C GLU A 160 -15.12 7.54 -12.19
N MET A 161 -15.33 6.30 -12.64
CA MET A 161 -15.48 5.16 -11.74
C MET A 161 -14.24 4.97 -10.85
N ALA A 162 -13.04 5.08 -11.41
CA ALA A 162 -11.78 4.99 -10.67
C ALA A 162 -11.64 6.10 -9.62
N ARG A 163 -11.98 7.36 -9.95
CA ARG A 163 -12.01 8.46 -8.96
C ARG A 163 -12.97 8.19 -7.82
N ARG A 164 -14.18 7.70 -8.11
CA ARG A 164 -15.18 7.36 -7.07
C ARG A 164 -14.73 6.19 -6.20
N ALA A 165 -13.95 5.28 -6.77
CA ALA A 165 -13.26 4.21 -6.06
C ALA A 165 -12.09 4.72 -5.17
N GLY A 166 -11.72 5.99 -5.25
CA GLY A 166 -10.58 6.56 -4.51
C GLY A 166 -9.24 6.22 -5.14
N GLU A 167 -9.19 6.03 -6.46
CA GLU A 167 -7.94 5.97 -7.22
C GLU A 167 -7.45 7.36 -7.62
N HIS A 168 -6.13 7.49 -7.71
CA HIS A 168 -5.54 8.62 -8.39
C HIS A 168 -5.74 8.45 -9.90
N VAL A 169 -6.32 9.46 -10.55
CA VAL A 169 -6.59 9.45 -11.98
C VAL A 169 -5.90 10.66 -12.61
N PRO A 170 -4.83 10.44 -13.39
CA PRO A 170 -4.15 11.51 -14.13
C PRO A 170 -5.05 12.22 -15.14
N ALA A 171 -4.61 13.38 -15.64
CA ALA A 171 -5.38 14.17 -16.60
C ALA A 171 -5.53 13.47 -17.96
N GLU A 172 -4.53 12.67 -18.32
CA GLU A 172 -4.45 11.81 -19.51
C GLU A 172 -5.40 10.59 -19.45
N GLY A 173 -6.02 10.32 -18.29
CA GLY A 173 -7.00 9.26 -18.10
C GLY A 173 -6.54 8.18 -17.13
N TYR A 174 -7.38 7.16 -16.94
CA TYR A 174 -7.10 6.02 -16.06
C TYR A 174 -6.79 4.78 -16.89
N ASN A 175 -5.56 4.27 -16.78
CA ASN A 175 -5.17 2.98 -17.33
C ASN A 175 -5.08 1.97 -16.17
N PRO A 176 -5.96 0.96 -16.11
CA PRO A 176 -5.91 -0.04 -15.06
C PRO A 176 -4.79 -1.08 -15.22
N HIS A 177 -3.99 -0.98 -16.30
CA HIS A 177 -2.86 -1.86 -16.61
C HIS A 177 -1.49 -1.25 -16.24
N THR A 178 -1.46 -0.05 -15.64
CA THR A 178 -0.24 0.66 -15.20
C THR A 178 -0.31 0.95 -13.72
#